data_AF-A0A8T7A2F5-F1
#
_entry.id   AF-A0A8T7A2F5-F1
#
_cell.length_a   1.000
_cell.length_b   1.000
_cell.length_c   1.000
_cell.angle_alpha   90.00
_cell.angle_beta   90.00
_cell.angle_gamma   90.00
#
_symmetry.space_group_name_H-M   'P 1'
#
loop_
_entity.id
_entity.type
_entity.pdbx_description
1 polymer ?
#
loop_
_entity_poly.entity_id
_entity_poly.type
_entity_poly.pdbx_seq_one_letter_code
_entity_poly.pdbx_strand_id
1 'polypeptide(L)'
;MLVQRIQEIRAIQELENIKKSKKFGEGVKAGAKAPFSFMKNLVTHPVDTVSGVPKGLWRYGSRVGEMATGDKSEYEDGVGKELILFSAQKRKLAYDLNVDVYSSNKILQEYMNSVSWASYSGNMAVSAALRPLGAVRFTKTAHNVNNLIRDNAPEDLRKINRKVLKKLDVPKDVIEEFLDNNWLSPRHETAIVHSLENLGLQNGVSDYIQLVATSNSEEDAFFFQNITHLIEHYISNTVESQNSIVVHDHFALLRVRKHFVFPVLVDNGYWSEFGANLINTFESDLRSEYGENVQILLW
;
A
#
# COMPACT_ATOMS: atom_id res chain seq x y z
N MET A 1 -5.02 1.31 -12.46
CA MET A 1 -3.58 1.10 -12.75
C MET A 1 -2.96 2.07 -13.76
N LEU A 2 -3.67 2.58 -14.78
CA LEU A 2 -3.05 3.40 -15.85
C LEU A 2 -2.33 4.68 -15.36
N VAL A 3 -2.96 5.45 -14.47
CA VAL A 3 -2.37 6.66 -13.88
C VAL A 3 -1.03 6.37 -13.18
N GLN A 4 -0.98 5.25 -12.44
CA GLN A 4 0.26 4.80 -11.81
C GLN A 4 1.33 4.48 -12.85
N ARG A 5 1.01 3.68 -13.89
CA ARG A 5 2.00 3.33 -14.92
C ARG A 5 2.56 4.55 -15.64
N ILE A 6 1.74 5.58 -15.91
CA ILE A 6 2.21 6.85 -16.47
C ILE A 6 3.23 7.53 -15.54
N GLN A 7 2.93 7.57 -14.24
CA GLN A 7 3.84 8.15 -13.26
C GLN A 7 5.15 7.36 -13.13
N GLU A 8 5.08 6.03 -13.18
CA GLU A 8 6.26 5.16 -13.18
C GLU A 8 7.15 5.39 -14.40
N ILE A 9 6.57 5.57 -15.60
CA ILE A 9 7.33 5.88 -16.83
C ILE A 9 8.06 7.22 -16.69
N ARG A 10 7.40 8.25 -16.16
CA ARG A 10 8.02 9.55 -15.90
C ARG A 10 9.17 9.44 -14.90
N ALA A 11 8.97 8.67 -13.82
CA ALA A 11 10.00 8.43 -12.83
C ALA A 11 11.21 7.66 -13.39
N ILE A 12 10.98 6.65 -14.25
CA ILE A 12 12.05 5.93 -14.95
C ILE A 12 12.89 6.90 -15.77
N GLN A 13 12.26 7.82 -16.50
CA GLN A 13 12.98 8.81 -17.31
C GLN A 13 13.87 9.73 -16.46
N GLU A 14 13.39 10.20 -15.31
CA GLU A 14 14.20 11.00 -14.39
C GLU A 14 15.37 10.21 -13.79
N LEU A 15 15.12 8.96 -13.39
CA LEU A 15 16.16 8.06 -12.89
C LEU A 15 17.21 7.77 -13.98
N GLU A 16 16.80 7.63 -15.24
CA GLU A 16 17.72 7.47 -16.37
C GLU A 16 18.58 8.72 -16.59
N ASN A 17 18.00 9.91 -16.50
CA ASN A 17 18.74 11.17 -16.57
C ASN A 17 19.78 11.27 -15.45
N ILE A 18 19.43 10.86 -14.23
CA ILE A 18 20.38 10.79 -13.10
C ILE A 18 21.51 9.82 -13.42
N LYS A 19 21.21 8.61 -13.91
CA LYS A 19 22.22 7.60 -14.25
C LYS A 19 23.21 8.06 -15.31
N LYS A 20 22.79 8.93 -16.24
CA LYS A 20 23.65 9.56 -17.26
C LYS A 20 24.54 10.68 -16.69
N SER A 21 24.31 11.14 -15.46
CA SER A 21 25.05 12.25 -14.88
C SER A 21 26.44 11.85 -14.40
N LYS A 22 27.39 12.79 -14.45
CA LYS A 22 28.75 12.60 -13.91
C LYS A 22 28.73 12.28 -12.41
N LYS A 23 27.83 12.92 -11.65
CA LYS A 23 27.65 12.68 -10.21
C LYS A 23 27.25 11.24 -9.90
N PHE A 24 26.40 10.63 -10.73
CA PHE A 24 26.08 9.21 -10.58
C PHE A 24 27.30 8.33 -10.81
N GLY A 25 28.09 8.60 -11.85
CA GLY A 25 29.35 7.88 -12.10
C GLY A 25 30.37 8.01 -10.97
N GLU A 26 30.49 9.19 -10.36
CA GLU A 26 31.33 9.43 -9.18
C GLU A 26 30.80 8.70 -7.94
N GLY A 27 29.48 8.73 -7.71
CA GLY A 27 28.84 8.02 -6.60
C GLY A 27 28.98 6.51 -6.70
N VAL A 28 28.83 5.93 -7.90
CA VAL A 28 29.07 4.49 -8.14
C VAL A 28 30.53 4.12 -7.90
N LYS A 29 31.50 4.93 -8.34
CA LYS A 29 32.92 4.69 -8.08
C LYS A 29 33.27 4.73 -6.59
N ALA A 30 32.72 5.70 -5.87
CA ALA A 30 32.87 5.78 -4.41
C ALA A 30 32.21 4.58 -3.71
N GLY A 31 31.08 4.11 -4.25
CA GLY A 31 30.29 3.00 -3.73
C GLY A 31 30.75 1.60 -4.08
N ALA A 32 31.73 1.44 -4.97
CA ALA A 32 32.31 0.13 -5.32
C ALA A 32 32.99 -0.60 -4.14
N LYS A 33 33.03 0.01 -2.95
CA LYS A 33 33.46 -0.60 -1.69
C LYS A 33 32.32 -1.31 -0.91
N ALA A 34 31.06 -1.17 -1.33
CA ALA A 34 29.92 -1.91 -0.78
C ALA A 34 29.88 -3.35 -1.35
N PRO A 35 29.40 -4.36 -0.60
CA PRO A 35 29.56 -5.76 -0.96
C PRO A 35 28.75 -6.10 -2.23
N PHE A 36 29.46 -6.28 -3.34
CA PHE A 36 28.96 -6.62 -4.67
C PHE A 36 28.06 -7.87 -4.69
N SER A 37 28.21 -8.77 -3.71
CA SER A 37 27.40 -9.98 -3.51
C SER A 37 25.94 -9.70 -3.15
N PHE A 38 25.63 -8.57 -2.53
CA PHE A 38 24.27 -8.25 -2.10
C PHE A 38 23.37 -7.77 -3.26
N MET A 39 23.96 -7.13 -4.28
CA MET A 39 23.27 -6.68 -5.49
C MET A 39 22.68 -7.85 -6.29
N LYS A 40 23.35 -9.01 -6.28
CA LYS A 40 22.90 -10.20 -6.99
C LYS A 40 21.68 -10.87 -6.32
N ASN A 41 21.55 -10.75 -4.99
CA ASN A 41 20.44 -11.35 -4.21
C ASN A 41 19.23 -10.40 -4.04
N LEU A 42 19.46 -9.08 -3.98
CA LEU A 42 18.37 -8.09 -3.95
C LEU A 42 17.59 -7.97 -5.26
N VAL A 43 18.28 -8.16 -6.40
CA VAL A 43 17.66 -8.08 -7.74
C VAL A 43 16.80 -9.30 -8.00
N THR A 44 17.19 -10.48 -7.49
CA THR A 44 16.47 -11.72 -7.70
C THR A 44 15.36 -11.98 -6.70
N HIS A 45 15.46 -11.45 -5.47
CA HIS A 45 14.54 -11.76 -4.37
C HIS A 45 14.17 -10.53 -3.51
N PRO A 46 13.55 -9.47 -4.08
CA PRO A 46 13.16 -8.30 -3.30
C PRO A 46 12.03 -8.60 -2.29
N VAL A 47 11.32 -9.72 -2.47
CA VAL A 47 10.18 -10.13 -1.63
C VAL A 47 10.51 -11.33 -0.74
N ASP A 48 11.52 -12.16 -1.07
CA ASP A 48 11.79 -13.40 -0.32
C ASP A 48 12.49 -13.20 1.03
N THR A 49 12.94 -11.98 1.32
CA THR A 49 13.35 -11.61 2.68
C THR A 49 12.15 -11.23 3.56
N VAL A 50 11.01 -10.88 2.95
CA VAL A 50 9.77 -10.49 3.64
C VAL A 50 8.79 -11.68 3.75
N SER A 51 8.80 -12.61 2.80
CA SER A 51 8.00 -13.85 2.85
C SER A 51 8.70 -15.03 3.56
N GLY A 52 9.97 -14.85 3.94
CA GLY A 52 10.83 -15.90 4.51
C GLY A 52 10.72 -16.12 6.02
N VAL A 53 9.70 -15.60 6.72
CA VAL A 53 9.46 -15.95 8.12
C VAL A 53 8.49 -17.14 8.16
N PRO A 54 8.95 -18.38 8.46
CA PRO A 54 8.06 -19.50 8.66
C PRO A 54 7.00 -19.12 9.71
N LYS A 55 5.72 -19.40 9.41
CA LYS A 55 4.53 -19.09 10.23
C LYS A 55 4.62 -19.49 11.72
N GLY A 56 5.62 -20.28 12.13
CA GLY A 56 5.87 -20.72 13.51
C GLY A 56 6.76 -19.80 14.38
N LEU A 57 7.47 -18.81 13.84
CA LEU A 57 8.39 -17.97 14.62
C LEU A 57 7.71 -16.77 15.33
N TRP A 58 6.50 -16.39 14.92
CA TRP A 58 5.74 -15.30 15.52
C TRP A 58 5.40 -15.51 17.01
N ARG A 59 5.34 -16.76 17.48
CA ARG A 59 5.02 -17.09 18.89
C ARG A 59 6.19 -16.87 19.87
N TYR A 60 7.40 -16.61 19.36
CA TYR A 60 8.59 -16.32 20.17
C TYR A 60 9.08 -14.87 20.07
N GLY A 61 8.49 -14.06 19.18
CA GLY A 61 8.89 -12.67 18.94
C GLY A 61 8.38 -11.62 19.94
N SER A 62 7.52 -11.98 20.89
CA SER A 62 6.97 -11.04 21.89
C SER A 62 7.93 -10.69 23.04
N ARG A 63 9.23 -10.96 22.89
CA ARG A 63 10.30 -10.56 23.83
C ARG A 63 11.38 -9.70 23.16
N VAL A 64 10.97 -8.67 22.42
CA VAL A 64 11.91 -7.67 21.85
C VAL A 64 12.63 -6.86 22.95
N GLY A 65 12.24 -6.97 24.22
CA GLY A 65 12.96 -6.40 25.36
C GLY A 65 14.22 -7.13 25.80
N GLU A 66 14.44 -8.39 25.41
CA GLU A 66 15.58 -9.22 25.89
C GLU A 66 16.62 -9.58 24.79
N MET A 67 16.41 -9.16 23.54
CA MET A 67 17.38 -9.35 22.44
C MET A 67 18.43 -8.23 22.33
N ALA A 68 18.47 -7.29 23.28
CA ALA A 68 19.50 -6.26 23.35
C ALA A 68 20.84 -6.76 23.90
N THR A 69 20.95 -8.04 24.29
CA THR A 69 22.14 -8.59 24.97
C THR A 69 22.62 -9.93 24.40
N GLY A 70 22.25 -10.29 23.17
CA GLY A 70 22.81 -11.47 22.48
C GLY A 70 23.92 -11.05 21.54
N ASP A 71 25.14 -11.56 21.75
CA ASP A 71 26.34 -11.28 20.95
C ASP A 71 26.06 -11.49 19.44
N LYS A 72 25.91 -10.38 18.71
CA LYS A 72 25.91 -10.35 17.25
C LYS A 72 27.33 -10.06 16.77
N SER A 73 27.77 -10.77 15.74
CA SER A 73 29.09 -10.49 15.16
C SER A 73 29.12 -9.08 14.53
N GLU A 74 30.25 -8.37 14.60
CA GLU A 74 30.41 -7.04 13.98
C GLU A 74 30.05 -7.02 12.48
N TYR A 75 30.15 -8.16 11.81
CA TYR A 75 29.77 -8.35 10.41
C TYR A 75 28.24 -8.34 10.20
N GLU A 76 27.46 -8.91 11.11
CA GLU A 76 25.98 -8.91 11.01
C GLU A 76 25.40 -7.52 11.30
N ASP A 77 25.99 -6.80 12.26
CA ASP A 77 25.57 -5.44 12.61
C ASP A 77 25.87 -4.44 11.47
N GLY A 78 27.04 -4.58 10.82
CA GLY A 78 27.41 -3.76 9.66
C GLY A 78 26.50 -3.99 8.45
N VAL A 79 26.28 -5.25 8.08
CA VAL A 79 25.45 -5.63 6.92
C VAL A 79 24.00 -5.22 7.17
N GLY A 80 23.41 -5.56 8.31
CA GLY A 80 22.02 -5.22 8.63
C GLY A 80 21.75 -3.71 8.61
N LYS A 81 22.67 -2.91 9.17
CA LYS A 81 22.58 -1.46 9.16
C LYS A 81 22.61 -0.87 7.75
N GLU A 82 23.48 -1.38 6.87
CA GLU A 82 23.56 -0.97 5.47
C GLU A 82 22.25 -1.23 4.72
N LEU A 83 21.60 -2.39 4.97
CA LEU A 83 20.32 -2.73 4.33
C LEU A 83 19.18 -1.81 4.77
N ILE A 84 19.14 -1.49 6.06
CA ILE A 84 18.14 -0.59 6.64
C ILE A 84 18.28 0.80 6.03
N LEU A 85 19.50 1.32 5.96
CA LEU A 85 19.79 2.64 5.39
C LEU A 85 19.49 2.70 3.89
N PHE A 86 19.87 1.66 3.12
CA PHE A 86 19.51 1.54 1.71
C PHE A 86 17.99 1.56 1.50
N SER A 87 17.26 0.75 2.28
CA SER A 87 15.80 0.65 2.17
C SER A 87 15.11 1.97 2.52
N ALA A 88 15.60 2.68 3.54
CA ALA A 88 15.11 4.02 3.89
C ALA A 88 15.35 5.02 2.74
N GLN A 89 16.54 4.98 2.12
CA GLN A 89 16.85 5.84 0.99
C GLN A 89 15.98 5.55 -0.23
N LYS A 90 15.69 4.27 -0.49
CA LYS A 90 14.78 3.88 -1.57
C LYS A 90 13.35 4.39 -1.35
N ARG A 91 12.84 4.33 -0.11
CA ARG A 91 11.52 4.89 0.23
C ARG A 91 11.48 6.41 0.07
N LYS A 92 12.54 7.11 0.48
CA LYS A 92 12.69 8.55 0.24
C LYS A 92 12.72 8.89 -1.25
N LEU A 93 13.47 8.14 -2.05
CA LEU A 93 13.52 8.33 -3.50
C LEU A 93 12.15 8.09 -4.15
N ALA A 94 11.42 7.05 -3.75
CA ALA A 94 10.05 6.80 -4.20
C ALA A 94 9.12 7.96 -3.85
N TYR A 95 9.22 8.48 -2.63
CA TYR A 95 8.46 9.62 -2.16
C TYR A 95 8.73 10.87 -3.02
N ASP A 96 10.00 11.19 -3.27
CA ASP A 96 10.41 12.35 -4.07
C ASP A 96 9.96 12.22 -5.55
N LEU A 97 9.94 11.00 -6.09
CA LEU A 97 9.45 10.67 -7.44
C LEU A 97 7.93 10.48 -7.51
N ASN A 98 7.23 10.53 -6.37
CA ASN A 98 5.82 10.20 -6.28
C ASN A 98 5.47 8.85 -6.95
N VAL A 99 6.21 7.80 -6.61
CA VAL A 99 5.93 6.43 -7.05
C VAL A 99 5.79 5.51 -5.86
N ASP A 100 5.19 4.35 -6.08
CA ASP A 100 5.15 3.32 -5.05
C ASP A 100 6.49 2.60 -4.94
N VAL A 101 7.07 2.58 -3.74
CA VAL A 101 8.28 1.82 -3.44
C VAL A 101 8.07 0.31 -3.59
N TYR A 102 6.83 -0.16 -3.44
CA TYR A 102 6.43 -1.56 -3.61
C TYR A 102 5.89 -1.88 -5.00
N SER A 103 6.06 -0.98 -5.98
CA SER A 103 5.58 -1.20 -7.35
C SER A 103 6.07 -2.52 -7.94
N SER A 104 5.17 -3.26 -8.59
CA SER A 104 5.46 -4.46 -9.39
C SER A 104 6.28 -4.19 -10.67
N ASN A 105 6.47 -2.93 -11.05
CA ASN A 105 7.21 -2.56 -12.25
C ASN A 105 8.71 -2.82 -12.08
N LYS A 106 9.19 -3.94 -12.65
CA LYS A 106 10.59 -4.38 -12.54
C LYS A 106 11.59 -3.34 -13.06
N ILE A 107 11.26 -2.64 -14.15
CA ILE A 107 12.13 -1.60 -14.71
C ILE A 107 12.27 -0.45 -13.72
N LEU A 108 11.16 0.03 -13.15
CA LEU A 108 11.22 1.06 -12.10
C LEU A 108 12.04 0.59 -10.90
N GLN A 109 11.83 -0.64 -10.43
CA GLN A 109 12.55 -1.22 -9.30
C GLN A 109 14.06 -1.27 -9.54
N GLU A 110 14.50 -1.67 -10.74
CA GLU A 110 15.92 -1.68 -11.12
C GLU A 110 16.56 -0.29 -11.09
N TYR A 111 15.88 0.70 -11.68
CA TYR A 111 16.37 2.08 -11.71
C TYR A 111 16.40 2.70 -10.30
N MET A 112 15.35 2.50 -9.50
CA MET A 112 15.30 2.96 -8.12
C MET A 112 16.39 2.31 -7.26
N ASN A 113 16.60 1.00 -7.39
CA ASN A 113 17.66 0.29 -6.66
C ASN A 113 19.04 0.87 -7.02
N SER A 114 19.32 1.02 -8.32
CA SER A 114 20.59 1.54 -8.81
C SER A 114 20.89 2.96 -8.28
N VAL A 115 19.91 3.85 -8.36
CA VAL A 115 20.07 5.24 -7.89
C VAL A 115 20.12 5.32 -6.36
N SER A 116 19.37 4.51 -5.63
CA SER A 116 19.41 4.47 -4.16
C SER A 116 20.77 3.98 -3.65
N TRP A 117 21.35 2.96 -4.30
CA TRP A 117 22.70 2.48 -4.00
C TRP A 117 23.75 3.55 -4.23
N ALA A 118 23.71 4.24 -5.37
CA ALA A 118 24.63 5.34 -5.66
C ALA A 118 24.47 6.52 -4.68
N SER A 119 23.25 6.79 -4.22
CA SER A 119 22.96 7.82 -3.21
C SER A 119 23.60 7.49 -1.86
N TYR A 120 23.36 6.27 -1.38
CA TYR A 120 23.84 5.79 -0.08
C TYR A 120 25.37 5.71 -0.04
N SER A 121 25.96 5.09 -1.05
CA SER A 121 27.39 4.74 -1.05
C SER A 121 28.33 5.87 -1.50
N GLY A 122 27.78 6.92 -2.13
CA GLY A 122 28.55 8.04 -2.70
C GLY A 122 28.21 9.42 -2.13
N ASN A 123 27.38 9.52 -1.08
CA ASN A 123 26.86 10.77 -0.51
C ASN A 123 26.24 11.71 -1.57
N MET A 124 25.62 11.13 -2.60
CA MET A 124 25.04 11.88 -3.71
C MET A 124 23.66 12.40 -3.32
N ALA A 125 23.51 13.72 -3.26
CA ALA A 125 22.21 14.38 -3.06
C ALA A 125 21.33 14.24 -4.33
N VAL A 126 20.66 13.10 -4.48
CA VAL A 126 19.80 12.80 -5.63
C VAL A 126 18.55 13.66 -5.67
N SER A 127 17.99 14.03 -4.52
CA SER A 127 16.77 14.85 -4.44
C SER A 127 16.93 16.21 -5.12
N ALA A 128 18.14 16.79 -5.14
CA ALA A 128 18.43 18.05 -5.81
C ALA A 128 18.57 17.93 -7.34
N ALA A 129 18.74 16.70 -7.86
CA ALA A 129 18.88 16.43 -9.29
C ALA A 129 17.56 16.05 -9.96
N LEU A 130 16.54 15.67 -9.18
CA LEU A 130 15.21 15.32 -9.66
C LEU A 130 14.47 16.55 -10.15
N ARG A 131 13.92 16.49 -11.36
CA ARG A 131 12.97 17.50 -11.83
C ARG A 131 11.58 17.19 -11.29
N PRO A 132 10.77 18.21 -10.95
CA PRO A 132 9.38 17.98 -10.60
C PRO A 132 8.63 17.28 -11.74
N LEU A 133 7.99 16.15 -11.46
CA LEU A 133 7.22 15.36 -12.45
C LEU A 133 5.84 15.98 -12.80
N GLY A 134 5.68 17.29 -12.53
CA GLY A 134 4.42 18.03 -12.60
C GLY A 134 3.74 18.17 -11.23
N ALA A 135 2.83 19.14 -11.10
CA ALA A 135 2.05 19.34 -9.88
C ALA A 135 0.94 18.28 -9.78
N VAL A 136 1.18 17.22 -9.01
CA VAL A 136 0.13 16.26 -8.64
C VAL A 136 -0.56 16.76 -7.37
N ARG A 137 -1.87 17.03 -7.45
CA ARG A 137 -2.67 17.37 -6.25
C ARG A 137 -2.99 16.09 -5.50
N PHE A 138 -2.38 15.91 -4.32
CA PHE A 138 -2.76 14.84 -3.39
C PHE A 138 -3.88 15.29 -2.49
N THR A 139 -4.76 14.35 -2.14
CA THR A 139 -5.61 14.49 -0.96
C THR A 139 -4.73 14.47 0.30
N LYS A 140 -5.25 15.03 1.41
CA LYS A 140 -4.56 14.98 2.70
C LYS A 140 -4.24 13.54 3.13
N THR A 141 -5.19 12.62 2.95
CA THR A 141 -5.03 11.18 3.18
C THR A 141 -3.87 10.61 2.38
N ALA A 142 -3.82 10.85 1.07
CA ALA A 142 -2.74 10.34 0.22
C ALA A 142 -1.37 10.89 0.65
N HIS A 143 -1.31 12.15 1.09
CA HIS A 143 -0.07 12.73 1.61
C HIS A 143 0.38 12.07 2.93
N ASN A 144 -0.55 11.81 3.86
CA ASN A 144 -0.27 11.12 5.11
C ASN A 144 0.23 9.68 4.87
N VAL A 145 -0.42 8.94 3.99
CA VAL A 145 -0.01 7.58 3.62
C VAL A 145 1.38 7.59 3.00
N ASN A 146 1.66 8.51 2.06
CA ASN A 146 2.99 8.65 1.47
C ASN A 146 4.07 8.98 2.52
N ASN A 147 3.76 9.81 3.52
CA ASN A 147 4.67 10.11 4.63
C ASN A 147 4.91 8.89 5.52
N LEU A 148 3.85 8.15 5.89
CA LEU A 148 3.97 6.92 6.67
C LEU A 148 4.87 5.91 5.96
N ILE A 149 4.65 5.69 4.66
CA ILE A 149 5.45 4.77 3.84
C ILE A 149 6.90 5.26 3.75
N ARG A 150 7.14 6.56 3.58
CA ARG A 150 8.51 7.10 3.56
C ARG A 150 9.25 6.79 4.87
N ASP A 151 8.59 7.07 5.99
CA ASP A 151 9.23 7.16 7.31
C ASP A 151 9.33 5.81 8.04
N ASN A 152 8.55 4.80 7.65
CA ASN A 152 8.44 3.53 8.37
C ASN A 152 8.90 2.34 7.52
N ALA A 153 9.47 1.33 8.17
CA ALA A 153 9.71 0.03 7.56
C ALA A 153 8.40 -0.76 7.42
N PRO A 154 8.32 -1.78 6.53
CA PRO A 154 7.11 -2.60 6.36
C PRO A 154 6.53 -3.15 7.67
N GLU A 155 7.39 -3.67 8.55
CA GLU A 155 6.95 -4.23 9.84
C GLU A 155 6.43 -3.16 10.80
N ASP A 156 6.94 -1.93 10.72
CA ASP A 156 6.43 -0.83 11.52
C ASP A 156 5.09 -0.33 10.98
N LEU A 157 4.92 -0.30 9.65
CA LEU A 157 3.60 -0.07 9.02
C LEU A 157 2.58 -1.12 9.47
N ARG A 158 2.94 -2.40 9.46
CA ARG A 158 2.06 -3.49 9.96
C ARG A 158 1.71 -3.32 11.44
N LYS A 159 2.64 -2.88 12.28
CA LYS A 159 2.34 -2.55 13.70
C LYS A 159 1.36 -1.39 13.82
N ILE A 160 1.53 -0.34 13.01
CA ILE A 160 0.62 0.82 12.95
C ILE A 160 -0.76 0.34 12.50
N ASN A 161 -0.84 -0.39 11.39
CA ASN A 161 -2.08 -0.90 10.81
C ASN A 161 -2.83 -1.80 11.80
N ARG A 162 -2.13 -2.75 12.43
CA ARG A 162 -2.69 -3.61 13.49
C ARG A 162 -3.25 -2.80 14.66
N LYS A 163 -2.56 -1.74 15.08
CA LYS A 163 -3.02 -0.88 16.18
C LYS A 163 -4.30 -0.12 15.79
N VAL A 164 -4.38 0.38 14.57
CA VAL A 164 -5.57 1.07 14.05
C VAL A 164 -6.74 0.11 13.93
N LEU A 165 -6.55 -1.04 13.27
CA LEU A 165 -7.59 -2.05 13.09
C LEU A 165 -8.17 -2.57 14.42
N LYS A 166 -7.32 -2.74 15.44
CA LYS A 166 -7.79 -3.07 16.80
C LYS A 166 -8.66 -2.00 17.43
N LYS A 167 -8.40 -0.72 17.15
CA LYS A 167 -9.26 0.38 17.63
C LYS A 167 -10.59 0.45 16.87
N LEU A 168 -10.63 -0.10 15.67
CA LEU A 168 -11.83 -0.24 14.84
C LEU A 168 -12.54 -1.58 15.11
N ASP A 169 -12.24 -2.23 16.23
CA ASP A 169 -12.85 -3.48 16.70
C ASP A 169 -12.75 -4.66 15.72
N VAL A 170 -11.73 -4.68 14.86
CA VAL A 170 -11.49 -5.80 13.94
C VAL A 170 -10.89 -7.00 14.72
N PRO A 171 -11.44 -8.22 14.59
CA PRO A 171 -10.92 -9.42 15.23
C PRO A 171 -9.48 -9.72 14.86
N LYS A 172 -8.72 -10.28 15.79
CA LYS A 172 -7.27 -10.50 15.61
C LYS A 172 -6.96 -11.41 14.43
N ASP A 173 -7.71 -12.49 14.26
CA ASP A 173 -7.59 -13.44 13.15
C ASP A 173 -7.82 -12.75 11.80
N VAL A 174 -8.86 -11.93 11.68
CA VAL A 174 -9.14 -11.13 10.47
C VAL A 174 -8.01 -10.13 10.18
N ILE A 175 -7.46 -9.49 11.23
CA ILE A 175 -6.31 -8.58 11.07
C ILE A 175 -5.10 -9.32 10.50
N GLU A 176 -4.73 -10.47 11.08
CA GLU A 176 -3.55 -11.18 10.60
C GLU A 176 -3.79 -11.79 9.21
N GLU A 177 -5.00 -12.25 8.87
CA GLU A 177 -5.33 -12.70 7.51
C GLU A 177 -5.15 -11.59 6.47
N PHE A 178 -5.59 -10.38 6.79
CA PHE A 178 -5.39 -9.19 5.96
C PHE A 178 -3.91 -8.81 5.82
N LEU A 179 -3.15 -8.73 6.93
CA LEU A 179 -1.74 -8.31 6.92
C LEU A 179 -0.78 -9.37 6.36
N ASP A 180 -1.18 -10.65 6.37
CA ASP A 180 -0.40 -11.76 5.83
C ASP A 180 -0.75 -12.07 4.36
N ASN A 181 -1.68 -11.34 3.74
CA ASN A 181 -2.05 -11.56 2.35
C ASN A 181 -0.93 -11.09 1.40
N ASN A 182 -0.35 -12.04 0.64
CA ASN A 182 0.76 -11.79 -0.29
C ASN A 182 0.46 -10.85 -1.46
N TRP A 183 -0.82 -10.59 -1.77
CA TRP A 183 -1.25 -9.66 -2.81
C TRP A 183 -1.45 -8.24 -2.29
N LEU A 184 -1.51 -8.06 -0.97
CA LEU A 184 -1.57 -6.75 -0.33
C LEU A 184 -0.14 -6.31 0.00
N SER A 185 0.34 -5.29 -0.70
CA SER A 185 1.60 -4.65 -0.34
C SER A 185 1.42 -3.83 0.95
N PRO A 186 2.51 -3.50 1.66
CA PRO A 186 2.43 -2.61 2.82
C PRO A 186 1.78 -1.25 2.50
N ARG A 187 1.85 -0.80 1.23
CA ARG A 187 1.11 0.38 0.78
C ARG A 187 -0.39 0.13 0.71
N HIS A 188 -0.82 -0.98 0.12
CA HIS A 188 -2.25 -1.34 0.03
C HIS A 188 -2.85 -1.43 1.45
N GLU A 189 -2.18 -2.18 2.34
CA GLU A 189 -2.59 -2.31 3.74
C GLU A 189 -2.75 -0.94 4.41
N THR A 190 -1.71 -0.10 4.32
CA THR A 190 -1.67 1.20 5.02
C THR A 190 -2.69 2.19 4.44
N ALA A 191 -2.85 2.22 3.11
CA ALA A 191 -3.81 3.11 2.45
C ALA A 191 -5.25 2.77 2.86
N ILE A 192 -5.60 1.48 2.84
CA ILE A 192 -6.93 0.99 3.22
C ILE A 192 -7.19 1.30 4.70
N VAL A 193 -6.27 0.91 5.60
CA VAL A 193 -6.43 1.11 7.04
C VAL A 193 -6.51 2.59 7.42
N HIS A 194 -5.67 3.45 6.82
CA HIS A 194 -5.71 4.88 7.11
C HIS A 194 -6.99 5.53 6.60
N SER A 195 -7.50 5.10 5.43
CA SER A 195 -8.78 5.59 4.92
C SER A 195 -9.93 5.18 5.85
N LEU A 196 -9.97 3.92 6.29
CA LEU A 196 -10.99 3.43 7.23
C LEU A 196 -10.94 4.17 8.58
N GLU A 197 -9.74 4.50 9.08
CA GLU A 197 -9.58 5.32 10.29
C GLU A 197 -10.23 6.71 10.13
N ASN A 198 -10.08 7.33 8.96
CA ASN A 198 -10.64 8.65 8.68
C ASN A 198 -12.16 8.65 8.48
N LEU A 199 -12.75 7.50 8.13
CA LEU A 199 -14.17 7.41 7.81
C LEU A 199 -15.09 7.50 9.03
N GLY A 200 -14.63 7.12 10.22
CA GLY A 200 -15.46 7.09 11.42
C GLY A 200 -16.72 6.22 11.27
N LEU A 201 -16.60 5.08 10.57
CA LEU A 201 -17.71 4.15 10.34
C LEU A 201 -18.24 3.60 11.67
N GLN A 202 -19.55 3.43 11.76
CA GLN A 202 -20.18 2.85 12.95
C GLN A 202 -20.03 1.33 13.01
N ASN A 203 -20.11 0.65 11.86
CA ASN A 203 -20.09 -0.80 11.74
C ASN A 203 -19.51 -1.23 10.37
N GLY A 204 -19.20 -2.52 10.23
CA GLY A 204 -18.85 -3.16 8.96
C GLY A 204 -17.37 -3.12 8.59
N VAL A 205 -16.52 -2.54 9.44
CA VAL A 205 -15.06 -2.50 9.19
C VAL A 205 -14.47 -3.92 9.19
N SER A 206 -14.89 -4.77 10.13
CA SER A 206 -14.42 -6.16 10.20
C SER A 206 -14.75 -6.94 8.93
N ASP A 207 -16.01 -6.95 8.53
CA ASP A 207 -16.46 -7.67 7.33
C ASP A 207 -15.79 -7.14 6.07
N TYR A 208 -15.60 -5.82 5.98
CA TYR A 208 -14.87 -5.22 4.88
C TYR A 208 -13.41 -5.66 4.83
N ILE A 209 -12.69 -5.65 5.96
CA ILE A 209 -11.30 -6.10 6.01
C ILE A 209 -11.20 -7.59 5.65
N GLN A 210 -12.16 -8.41 6.10
CA GLN A 210 -12.23 -9.82 5.73
C GLN A 210 -12.43 -9.99 4.22
N LEU A 211 -13.32 -9.21 3.59
CA LEU A 211 -13.49 -9.21 2.14
C LEU A 211 -12.20 -8.80 1.42
N VAL A 212 -11.53 -7.74 1.87
CA VAL A 212 -10.27 -7.29 1.27
C VAL A 212 -9.19 -8.37 1.39
N ALA A 213 -9.17 -9.10 2.51
CA ALA A 213 -8.23 -10.19 2.75
C ALA A 213 -8.39 -11.37 1.77
N THR A 214 -9.47 -11.46 1.00
CA THR A 214 -9.63 -12.48 -0.06
C THR A 214 -8.92 -12.13 -1.37
N SER A 215 -8.22 -10.98 -1.44
CA SER A 215 -7.48 -10.55 -2.63
C SER A 215 -6.51 -11.64 -3.09
N ASN A 216 -6.59 -12.02 -4.37
CA ASN A 216 -5.77 -13.10 -4.96
C ASN A 216 -4.95 -12.65 -6.17
N SER A 217 -4.94 -11.35 -6.45
CA SER A 217 -4.22 -10.72 -7.55
C SER A 217 -3.82 -9.29 -7.19
N GLU A 218 -2.89 -8.71 -7.96
CA GLU A 218 -2.53 -7.29 -7.82
C GLU A 218 -3.73 -6.40 -8.19
N GLU A 219 -4.55 -6.85 -9.15
CA GLU A 219 -5.79 -6.20 -9.57
C GLU A 219 -6.79 -6.09 -8.42
N ASP A 220 -7.00 -7.16 -7.64
CA ASP A 220 -7.88 -7.14 -6.47
C ASP A 220 -7.40 -6.14 -5.43
N ALA A 221 -6.10 -6.14 -5.15
CA ALA A 221 -5.52 -5.22 -4.17
C ALA A 221 -5.73 -3.75 -4.58
N PHE A 222 -5.54 -3.44 -5.86
CA PHE A 222 -5.84 -2.11 -6.40
C PHE A 222 -7.33 -1.81 -6.38
N PHE A 223 -8.17 -2.78 -6.74
CA PHE A 223 -9.62 -2.65 -6.72
C PHE A 223 -10.08 -2.24 -5.31
N PHE A 224 -9.74 -3.00 -4.28
CA PHE A 224 -10.16 -2.71 -2.92
C PHE A 224 -9.59 -1.41 -2.36
N GLN A 225 -8.31 -1.09 -2.64
CA GLN A 225 -7.76 0.21 -2.25
C GLN A 225 -8.54 1.37 -2.90
N ASN A 226 -8.87 1.26 -4.19
CA ASN A 226 -9.62 2.30 -4.90
C ASN A 226 -11.06 2.39 -4.41
N ILE A 227 -11.72 1.27 -4.12
CA ILE A 227 -13.05 1.24 -3.49
C ILE A 227 -13.01 1.95 -2.13
N THR A 228 -11.99 1.70 -1.30
CA THR A 228 -11.85 2.37 0.01
C THR A 228 -11.69 3.88 -0.16
N HIS A 229 -10.85 4.32 -1.09
CA HIS A 229 -10.67 5.75 -1.39
C HIS A 229 -11.94 6.40 -1.96
N LEU A 230 -12.71 5.65 -2.77
CA LEU A 230 -13.98 6.12 -3.32
C LEU A 230 -14.96 6.36 -2.16
N ILE A 231 -15.14 5.38 -1.28
CA ILE A 231 -15.95 5.51 -0.06
C ILE A 231 -15.48 6.70 0.80
N GLU A 232 -14.18 6.86 1.02
CA GLU A 232 -13.60 8.02 1.74
C GLU A 232 -13.94 9.34 1.07
N HIS A 233 -13.81 9.42 -0.25
CA HIS A 233 -14.15 10.61 -1.01
C HIS A 233 -15.64 10.93 -0.91
N TYR A 234 -16.52 9.93 -1.01
CA TYR A 234 -17.97 10.12 -0.87
C TYR A 234 -18.31 10.72 0.50
N ILE A 235 -17.88 10.06 1.57
CA ILE A 235 -18.19 10.46 2.94
C ILE A 235 -17.61 11.84 3.25
N SER A 236 -16.38 12.13 2.80
CA SER A 236 -15.74 13.42 3.03
C SER A 236 -16.42 14.60 2.33
N ASN A 237 -17.22 14.34 1.28
CA ASN A 237 -17.94 15.36 0.52
C ASN A 237 -19.45 15.37 0.76
N THR A 238 -19.95 14.54 1.69
CA THR A 238 -21.37 14.48 2.05
C THR A 238 -21.58 14.90 3.50
N VAL A 239 -22.75 15.45 3.82
CA VAL A 239 -23.10 15.90 5.19
C VAL A 239 -23.74 14.76 6.01
N GLU A 240 -23.68 13.53 5.50
CA GLU A 240 -24.41 12.42 6.08
C GLU A 240 -23.59 11.71 7.16
N SER A 241 -24.18 11.63 8.35
CA SER A 241 -23.64 10.94 9.51
C SER A 241 -24.22 9.52 9.63
N GLN A 242 -23.57 8.66 10.41
CA GLN A 242 -23.98 7.26 10.67
C GLN A 242 -23.76 6.34 9.46
N ASN A 243 -22.55 6.38 8.93
CA ASN A 243 -22.13 5.56 7.80
C ASN A 243 -21.66 4.19 8.30
N SER A 244 -22.02 3.13 7.59
CA SER A 244 -21.48 1.78 7.82
C SER A 244 -21.16 1.12 6.49
N ILE A 245 -20.24 0.16 6.51
CA ILE A 245 -20.06 -0.72 5.36
C ILE A 245 -20.96 -1.95 5.56
N VAL A 246 -21.57 -2.42 4.49
CA VAL A 246 -22.26 -3.71 4.43
C VAL A 246 -21.60 -4.53 3.35
N VAL A 247 -21.18 -5.73 3.68
CA VAL A 247 -20.64 -6.69 2.72
C VAL A 247 -21.78 -7.62 2.31
N HIS A 248 -22.07 -7.67 1.02
CA HIS A 248 -23.03 -8.60 0.43
C HIS A 248 -22.33 -9.37 -0.69
N ASP A 249 -22.29 -10.69 -0.57
CA ASP A 249 -21.45 -11.57 -1.40
C ASP A 249 -19.99 -11.09 -1.47
N HIS A 250 -19.56 -10.62 -2.64
CA HIS A 250 -18.20 -10.17 -2.93
C HIS A 250 -18.11 -8.64 -3.05
N PHE A 251 -19.17 -7.92 -2.64
CA PHE A 251 -19.29 -6.48 -2.83
C PHE A 251 -19.40 -5.75 -1.50
N ALA A 252 -18.65 -4.66 -1.39
CA ALA A 252 -18.76 -3.72 -0.28
C ALA A 252 -19.67 -2.57 -0.68
N LEU A 253 -20.69 -2.33 0.14
CA LEU A 253 -21.63 -1.23 0.00
C LEU A 253 -21.43 -0.23 1.11
N LEU A 254 -21.52 1.05 0.78
CA LEU A 254 -21.64 2.07 1.78
C LEU A 254 -23.12 2.26 2.11
N ARG A 255 -23.52 1.94 3.34
CA ARG A 255 -24.85 2.26 3.84
C ARG A 255 -24.85 3.67 4.43
N VAL A 256 -25.73 4.51 3.92
CA VAL A 256 -25.96 5.87 4.41
C VAL A 256 -27.43 6.04 4.76
N ARG A 257 -27.74 6.13 6.05
CA ARG A 257 -29.12 6.19 6.59
C ARG A 257 -30.01 5.04 6.05
N LYS A 258 -30.82 5.32 5.02
CA LYS A 258 -31.79 4.40 4.39
C LYS A 258 -31.40 3.96 2.97
N HIS A 259 -30.25 4.39 2.47
CA HIS A 259 -29.81 4.12 1.11
C HIS A 259 -28.47 3.39 1.12
N PHE A 260 -28.25 2.58 0.09
CA PHE A 260 -26.97 1.94 -0.17
C PHE A 260 -26.33 2.62 -1.36
N VAL A 261 -25.06 2.97 -1.20
CA VAL A 261 -24.21 3.51 -2.25
C VAL A 261 -23.29 2.37 -2.68
N PHE A 262 -23.37 2.01 -3.96
CA PHE A 262 -22.48 1.04 -4.56
C PHE A 262 -21.29 1.79 -5.15
N PRO A 263 -20.07 1.66 -4.58
CA PRO A 263 -18.88 2.29 -5.12
C PRO A 263 -18.44 1.53 -6.37
N VAL A 264 -18.60 2.10 -7.57
CA VAL A 264 -18.19 1.43 -8.81
C VAL A 264 -17.06 2.19 -9.51
N LEU A 265 -15.99 1.48 -9.89
CA LEU A 265 -14.90 2.04 -10.68
C LEU A 265 -15.21 1.92 -12.18
N VAL A 266 -16.14 2.72 -12.70
CA VAL A 266 -16.50 2.71 -14.14
C VAL A 266 -16.28 4.08 -14.78
N ASP A 267 -15.45 4.11 -15.83
CA ASP A 267 -15.34 5.28 -16.71
C ASP A 267 -16.42 5.27 -17.80
N ASN A 268 -16.83 4.07 -18.26
CA ASN A 268 -17.91 3.88 -19.24
C ASN A 268 -18.75 2.64 -18.86
N GLY A 269 -20.04 2.85 -18.57
CA GLY A 269 -21.00 1.76 -18.39
C GLY A 269 -21.79 1.50 -19.67
N TYR A 270 -21.96 0.23 -20.05
CA TYR A 270 -22.94 -0.17 -21.05
C TYR A 270 -23.92 -1.16 -20.43
N TRP A 271 -25.17 -1.11 -20.89
CA TRP A 271 -26.18 -2.07 -20.44
C TRP A 271 -25.78 -3.48 -20.91
N SER A 272 -25.86 -4.44 -20.00
CA SER A 272 -25.77 -5.86 -20.31
C SER A 272 -26.81 -6.61 -19.49
N GLU A 273 -27.33 -7.70 -20.05
CA GLU A 273 -28.28 -8.56 -19.34
C GLU A 273 -27.68 -9.12 -18.04
N PHE A 274 -26.39 -9.47 -18.06
CA PHE A 274 -25.66 -9.89 -16.86
C PHE A 274 -25.66 -8.81 -15.78
N GLY A 275 -25.27 -7.57 -16.13
CA GLY A 275 -25.24 -6.46 -15.18
C GLY A 275 -26.63 -6.11 -14.64
N ALA A 276 -27.66 -6.14 -15.49
CA ALA A 276 -29.04 -5.92 -15.08
C ALA A 276 -29.52 -7.00 -14.09
N ASN A 277 -29.24 -8.27 -14.38
CA ASN A 277 -29.59 -9.38 -13.48
C ASN A 277 -28.83 -9.29 -12.16
N LEU A 278 -27.54 -8.93 -12.19
CA LEU A 278 -26.75 -8.71 -10.98
C LEU A 278 -27.37 -7.63 -10.10
N ILE A 279 -27.68 -6.45 -10.66
CA ILE A 279 -28.32 -5.34 -9.94
C ILE A 279 -29.68 -5.77 -9.37
N ASN A 280 -30.50 -6.46 -10.15
CA ASN A 280 -31.84 -6.90 -9.72
C ASN A 280 -31.79 -7.90 -8.56
N THR A 281 -30.91 -8.90 -8.62
CA THR A 281 -30.71 -9.86 -7.53
C THR A 281 -30.26 -9.13 -6.28
N PHE A 282 -29.28 -8.23 -6.42
CA PHE A 282 -28.73 -7.45 -5.33
C PHE A 282 -29.78 -6.55 -4.67
N GLU A 283 -30.63 -5.91 -5.48
CA GLU A 283 -31.75 -5.09 -4.99
C GLU A 283 -32.80 -5.93 -4.26
N SER A 284 -33.14 -7.10 -4.80
CA SER A 284 -34.07 -8.04 -4.17
C SER A 284 -33.55 -8.49 -2.80
N ASP A 285 -32.28 -8.88 -2.70
CA ASP A 285 -31.67 -9.35 -1.46
C ASP A 285 -31.64 -8.25 -0.40
N LEU A 286 -31.19 -7.04 -0.77
CA LEU A 286 -31.15 -5.91 0.16
C LEU A 286 -32.53 -5.47 0.63
N ARG A 287 -33.56 -5.51 -0.23
CA ARG A 287 -34.95 -5.21 0.18
C ARG A 287 -35.52 -6.28 1.11
N SER A 288 -35.17 -7.55 0.89
CA SER A 288 -35.55 -8.65 1.78
C SER A 288 -34.94 -8.48 3.18
N GLU A 289 -33.67 -8.08 3.26
CA GLU A 289 -32.95 -7.96 4.53
C GLU A 289 -33.24 -6.62 5.25
N TYR A 290 -33.30 -5.52 4.52
CA TYR A 290 -33.37 -4.16 5.09
C TYR A 290 -34.72 -3.44 4.87
N GLY A 291 -35.65 -4.06 4.14
CA GLY A 291 -37.02 -3.60 3.91
C GLY A 291 -37.28 -2.96 2.53
N GLU A 292 -38.55 -2.93 2.12
CA GLU A 292 -39.00 -2.52 0.77
C GLU A 292 -38.66 -1.07 0.36
N ASN A 293 -38.33 -0.19 1.31
CA ASN A 293 -38.06 1.23 1.05
C ASN A 293 -36.57 1.53 0.81
N VAL A 294 -35.73 0.51 0.67
CA VAL A 294 -34.31 0.67 0.34
C VAL A 294 -34.15 1.29 -1.04
N GLN A 295 -33.27 2.28 -1.18
CA GLN A 295 -32.83 2.77 -2.48
C GLN A 295 -31.34 2.51 -2.67
N ILE A 296 -30.96 2.09 -3.88
CA ILE A 296 -29.58 1.85 -4.26
C ILE A 296 -29.15 2.99 -5.20
N LEU A 297 -28.04 3.63 -4.85
CA LEU A 297 -27.42 4.69 -5.63
C LEU A 297 -26.10 4.15 -6.19
N LEU A 298 -25.94 4.23 -7.51
CA LEU A 298 -24.66 3.96 -8.16
C LEU A 298 -23.82 5.23 -8.09
N TRP A 299 -22.59 5.12 -7.57
CA TRP A 299 -21.67 6.25 -7.45
C TRP A 299 -20.23 5.87 -7.78
#